data_AF-A0A810PUK2-F1
#
_entry.id   AF-A0A810PUK2-F1
#
_cell.length_a   1.000
_cell.length_b   1.000
_cell.length_c   1.000
_cell.angle_alpha   90.00
_cell.angle_beta   90.00
_cell.angle_gamma   90.00
#
_symmetry.space_group_name_H-M   'P 1'
#
loop_
_entity.id
_entity.type
_entity.pdbx_description
1 polymer ?
#
loop_
_entity_poly.entity_id
_entity_poly.type
_entity_poly.pdbx_seq_one_letter_code
_entity_poly.pdbx_strand_id
1 'polypeptide(L)' 'MTLQQLSYQYQEQARVLHQRIVDLRRAQAQCESRENEEHLRQRIRDLEPLHRESRQLAELTARYYDRGYHKNAYYTL' A
#
# COMPACT_ATOMS: atom_id res chain seq x y z
N MET A 1 -9.90 -17.38 10.29
CA MET A 1 -9.48 -16.01 9.91
C MET A 1 -10.70 -15.31 9.32
N THR A 2 -11.12 -14.17 9.88
CA THR A 2 -12.30 -13.41 9.44
C THR A 2 -11.91 -12.27 8.50
N LEU A 3 -12.87 -11.71 7.74
CA LEU A 3 -12.61 -10.54 6.89
C LEU A 3 -12.18 -9.31 7.68
N GLN A 4 -12.69 -9.14 8.90
CA GLN A 4 -12.24 -8.08 9.79
C GLN A 4 -10.79 -8.29 10.27
N GLN A 5 -10.37 -9.53 10.51
CA GLN A 5 -8.97 -9.86 10.82
C GLN A 5 -8.06 -9.63 9.60
N LEU A 6 -8.52 -9.97 8.39
CA LEU A 6 -7.82 -9.68 7.14
C LEU A 6 -7.65 -8.17 6.93
N SER A 7 -8.68 -7.38 7.23
CA SER A 7 -8.61 -5.91 7.15
C SER A 7 -7.48 -5.35 7.99
N TYR A 8 -7.37 -5.80 9.24
CA TYR A 8 -6.27 -5.39 10.12
C TYR A 8 -4.91 -5.79 9.55
N GLN A 9 -4.77 -7.01 9.02
CA GLN A 9 -3.52 -7.46 8.40
C GLN A 9 -3.14 -6.61 7.18
N TYR A 10 -4.08 -6.30 6.29
CA TYR A 10 -3.82 -5.44 5.13
C TYR A 10 -3.50 -3.99 5.54
N GLN A 11 -4.11 -3.49 6.63
CA GLN A 11 -3.78 -2.18 7.17
C GLN A 11 -2.35 -2.14 7.72
N GLU A 12 -1.92 -3.17 8.43
CA GLU A 12 -0.54 -3.29 8.91
C GLU A 12 0.46 -3.42 7.74
N GLN A 13 0.13 -4.23 6.72
CA GLN A 13 0.94 -4.34 5.50
C GLN A 13 1.06 -2.98 4.79
N ALA A 14 -0.04 -2.25 4.63
CA ALA A 14 -0.03 -0.90 4.07
C ALA A 14 0.87 0.04 4.89
N ARG A 15 0.80 -0.03 6.23
CA ARG A 15 1.65 0.78 7.12
C ARG A 15 3.14 0.46 6.93
N VAL A 16 3.50 -0.83 6.85
CA VAL A 16 4.89 -1.27 6.62
C VAL A 16 5.39 -0.80 5.25
N LEU A 17 4.59 -0.96 4.19
CA LEU A 17 4.93 -0.50 2.86
C LEU A 17 5.09 1.02 2.81
N HIS A 18 4.22 1.77 3.48
CA HIS A 18 4.32 3.22 3.56
C HIS A 18 5.62 3.65 4.25
N GLN A 19 5.95 3.06 5.40
CA GLN A 19 7.20 3.33 6.11
C GLN A 19 8.41 3.06 5.20
N ARG A 20 8.40 1.92 4.50
CA ARG A 20 9.49 1.57 3.58
C ARG A 20 9.63 2.57 2.43
N ILE A 21 8.53 3.05 1.86
CA ILE A 21 8.55 4.08 0.80
C ILE A 21 9.14 5.39 1.34
N VAL A 22 8.77 5.80 2.56
CA VAL A 22 9.31 7.00 3.22
C VAL A 22 10.82 6.86 3.43
N ASP A 23 11.28 5.71 3.94
CA ASP A 23 12.70 5.45 4.16
C ASP A 23 13.49 5.48 2.84
N LEU A 24 12.95 4.88 1.76
CA LEU A 24 13.58 4.91 0.44
C LEU A 24 13.65 6.31 -0.14
N ARG A 25 12.61 7.14 0.03
CA ARG A 25 12.63 8.55 -0.41
C ARG A 25 13.67 9.36 0.36
N ARG A 26 13.85 9.09 1.66
CA ARG A 26 14.92 9.70 2.45
C ARG A 26 16.30 9.27 1.95
N ALA A 27 16.49 7.98 1.67
CA ALA A 27 17.74 7.46 1.12
C ALA A 27 18.04 8.04 -0.27
N GLN A 28 17.00 8.23 -1.09
CA GLN A 28 17.13 8.86 -2.41
C GLN A 28 17.62 10.30 -2.29
N ALA A 29 17.07 11.08 -1.34
CA ALA A 29 17.50 12.46 -1.11
C ALA A 29 18.94 12.61 -0.59
N GLN A 30 19.50 11.53 -0.02
CA GLN A 30 20.87 11.49 0.50
C GLN A 30 21.87 10.83 -0.47
N CYS A 31 21.39 10.28 -1.59
CA CYS A 31 22.25 9.62 -2.57
C CYS A 31 22.94 10.64 -3.47
N GLU A 32 24.27 10.53 -3.57
CA GLU A 32 25.09 11.34 -4.47
C GLU A 32 25.30 10.66 -5.84
N SER A 33 25.09 9.34 -5.91
CA SER A 33 25.21 8.56 -7.15
C SER A 33 23.87 8.49 -7.89
N ARG A 34 23.87 8.91 -9.16
CA ARG A 34 22.71 8.84 -10.06
C ARG A 34 22.18 7.42 -10.24
N GLU A 35 23.07 6.42 -10.37
CA GLU A 35 22.65 5.03 -10.55
C GLU A 35 21.89 4.49 -9.32
N ASN A 36 22.36 4.84 -8.13
CA ASN A 36 21.69 4.46 -6.87
C ASN A 36 20.36 5.22 -6.71
N GLU A 37 20.31 6.49 -7.11
CA GLU A 37 19.08 7.28 -7.10
C GLU A 37 18.00 6.65 -8.01
N GLU A 38 18.37 6.27 -9.22
CA GLU A 38 17.46 5.63 -10.19
C GLU A 38 16.95 4.28 -9.68
N HIS A 39 17.82 3.46 -9.09
CA HIS A 39 17.42 2.18 -8.49
C HIS A 39 16.44 2.37 -7.32
N LEU A 40 16.69 3.34 -6.44
CA LEU A 40 15.78 3.69 -5.34
C LEU A 40 14.43 4.20 -5.86
N ARG A 41 14.45 5.03 -6.90
CA ARG A 41 13.24 5.55 -7.55
C ARG A 41 12.42 4.43 -8.17
N GLN A 42 13.06 3.48 -8.85
CA GLN A 42 12.37 2.31 -9.41
C GLN A 42 11.75 1.48 -8.28
N ARG A 43 12.48 1.26 -7.19
CA ARG A 43 11.95 0.51 -6.05
C ARG A 43 10.74 1.20 -5.40
N ILE A 44 10.74 2.53 -5.31
CA ILE A 44 9.58 3.29 -4.83
C ILE A 44 8.38 3.09 -5.77
N ARG A 45 8.60 3.19 -7.09
CA ARG A 45 7.55 2.98 -8.10
C ARG A 45 6.93 1.58 -8.03
N ASP A 46 7.73 0.56 -7.74
CA ASP A 46 7.23 -0.82 -7.60
C ASP A 46 6.41 -1.01 -6.31
N LEU A 47 6.74 -0.30 -5.23
CA LEU A 47 6.07 -0.42 -3.92
C LEU A 47 4.78 0.43 -3.82
N GLU A 48 4.69 1.53 -4.55
CA GLU A 48 3.50 2.40 -4.59
C GLU A 48 2.19 1.67 -4.94
N PRO A 49 2.10 0.84 -6.01
CA PRO A 49 0.89 0.09 -6.31
C PRO A 49 0.56 -0.92 -5.21
N LEU A 50 1.55 -1.63 -4.66
CA LEU A 50 1.33 -2.60 -3.58
C LEU A 50 0.77 -1.94 -2.31
N HIS A 51 1.27 -0.75 -1.97
CA HIS A 51 0.73 0.04 -0.86
C HIS A 51 -0.73 0.45 -1.12
N ARG A 52 -1.02 0.91 -2.35
CA ARG A 52 -2.38 1.29 -2.74
C ARG A 52 -3.34 0.10 -2.66
N GLU A 53 -2.96 -1.04 -3.22
CA GLU A 53 -3.76 -2.27 -3.21
C GLU A 53 -4.00 -2.76 -1.78
N SER A 54 -2.97 -2.77 -0.93
CA SER A 54 -3.11 -3.15 0.48
C SER A 54 -4.12 -2.26 1.21
N ARG A 55 -4.09 -0.94 0.96
CA ARG A 55 -5.09 -0.01 1.54
C ARG A 55 -6.51 -0.29 1.04
N GLN A 56 -6.65 -0.56 -0.26
CA GLN A 56 -7.95 -0.87 -0.86
C GLN A 56 -8.52 -2.19 -0.32
N LEU A 57 -7.68 -3.22 -0.17
CA LEU A 57 -8.07 -4.50 0.42
C LEU A 57 -8.44 -4.35 1.90
N ALA A 58 -7.70 -3.54 2.66
CA ALA A 58 -8.05 -3.25 4.05
C ALA A 58 -9.45 -2.61 4.17
N GLU A 59 -9.77 -1.65 3.31
CA GLU A 59 -11.08 -0.99 3.31
C GLU A 59 -12.21 -1.94 2.86
N LEU A 60 -11.98 -2.70 1.79
CA LEU A 60 -12.96 -3.64 1.26
C LEU A 60 -13.30 -4.72 2.29
N THR A 61 -12.29 -5.30 2.93
CA THR A 61 -12.49 -6.36 3.92
C THR A 61 -13.09 -5.86 5.22
N ALA A 62 -12.83 -4.60 5.61
CA ALA A 62 -13.50 -3.96 6.75
C ALA A 62 -15.00 -3.78 6.50
N ARG A 63 -15.37 -3.39 5.28
CA ARG A 63 -16.74 -2.99 4.91
C ARG A 63 -17.53 -4.06 4.17
N TYR A 64 -16.99 -5.27 4.08
CA TYR A 64 -17.58 -6.33 3.26
C TYR A 64 -19.04 -6.65 3.61
N TYR A 65 -19.40 -6.62 4.90
CA TYR A 65 -20.78 -6.87 5.35
C TYR A 65 -21.62 -5.59 5.52
N ASP A 66 -21.06 -4.43 5.19
CA ASP A 66 -21.74 -3.16 5.35
C ASP A 66 -22.76 -3.00 4.20
N ARG A 67 -24.05 -3.15 4.53
CA ARG A 67 -25.16 -3.29 3.56
C ARG A 67 -25.31 -2.14 2.55
N GLY A 68 -24.65 -0.99 2.76
CA GLY A 68 -24.64 0.17 1.86
C GLY A 68 -23.34 0.41 1.09
N TYR A 69 -22.32 -0.43 1.27
CA TYR A 69 -21.03 -0.26 0.60
C TYR A 69 -21.06 -0.81 -0.84
N HIS A 70 -21.78 -0.12 -1.73
CA HIS A 70 -21.92 -0.48 -3.16
C HIS A 70 -21.00 0.32 -4.09
N LYS A 71 -20.09 1.13 -3.53
CA LYS A 71 -19.37 2.18 -4.28
C LYS A 71 -17.85 2.01 -4.24
N ASN A 72 -17.35 0.80 -4.44
CA ASN A 72 -15.98 0.62 -4.93
C ASN A 72 -16.03 0.32 -6.42
N ALA A 73 -15.90 1.35 -7.25
CA ALA A 73 -15.81 1.21 -8.71
C ALA A 73 -14.63 0.32 -9.19
N TYR A 74 -13.69 0.02 -8.28
CA TYR A 74 -12.56 -0.88 -8.53
C TYR A 74 -12.86 -2.37 -8.30
N TYR A 75 -13.90 -2.68 -7.53
CA TYR A 75 -14.27 -4.05 -7.15
C TYR A 75 -15.79 -4.19 -7.21
N THR A 76 -16.34 -4.06 -8.41
CA THR A 76 -17.70 -4.50 -8.70
C THR A 76 -17.65 -6.03 -8.75
N LEU A 77 -18.24 -6.70 -7.75
CA LEU A 77 -18.42 -8.16 -7.77
C LEU A 77 -19.46 -8.56 -8.82
#